data_AF-A0A392UHF0-F1
#
_entry.id   AF-A0A392UHF0-F1
#
_cell.length_a   1.000
_cell.length_b   1.000
_cell.length_c   1.000
_cell.angle_alpha   90.00
_cell.angle_beta   90.00
_cell.angle_gamma   90.00
#
_symmetry.space_group_name_H-M   'P 1'
#
loop_
_entity.id
_entity.type
_entity.pdbx_description
1 polymer ?
#
loop_
_entity_poly.entity_id
_entity_poly.type
_entity_poly.pdbx_seq_one_letter_code
_entity_poly.pdbx_strand_id
1 'polypeptide(L)' 'MSEVMEGPFEGHLWAEPSESELRVLMRRVMDNPAEAKAKGRKAREDMIRQFSPEIVADIVADQIQNILGR' A
#
# COMPACT_ATOMS: atom_id res chain seq x y z
N MET A 1 -6.34 -16.87 -0.56
CA MET A 1 -5.11 -16.19 -0.14
C MET A 1 -4.05 -17.26 -0.04
N SER A 2 -2.98 -17.13 -0.81
CA SER A 2 -1.89 -18.10 -0.83
C SER A 2 -0.86 -17.75 0.23
N GLU A 3 -0.28 -18.75 0.87
CA GLU A 3 0.79 -18.55 1.85
C GLU A 3 2.15 -18.38 1.15
N VAL A 4 2.99 -17.52 1.69
CA VAL A 4 4.41 -17.42 1.32
C VAL A 4 5.14 -18.59 1.94
N MET A 5 5.69 -19.46 1.11
CA MET A 5 6.34 -20.69 1.58
C MET A 5 7.82 -20.52 1.94
N GLU A 6 8.47 -19.44 1.50
CA GLU A 6 9.92 -19.29 1.62
C GLU A 6 10.34 -17.82 1.78
N GLY A 7 11.51 -17.61 2.40
CA GLY A 7 12.16 -16.31 2.50
C GLY A 7 11.69 -15.46 3.70
N PRO A 8 12.01 -14.15 3.71
CA PRO A 8 11.80 -13.30 4.89
C PRO A 8 10.33 -13.04 5.26
N PHE A 9 9.38 -13.54 4.45
CA PHE A 9 7.95 -13.43 4.68
C PHE A 9 7.26 -14.80 4.80
N GLU A 10 8.01 -15.87 5.01
CA GLU A 10 7.44 -17.21 5.23
C GLU A 10 6.33 -17.19 6.30
N GLY A 11 5.19 -17.81 5.99
CA GLY A 11 3.99 -17.79 6.84
C GLY A 11 3.05 -16.60 6.65
N HIS A 12 3.43 -15.59 5.85
CA HIS A 12 2.54 -14.48 5.50
C HIS A 12 1.54 -14.89 4.42
N LEU A 13 0.36 -14.27 4.41
CA LEU A 13 -0.67 -14.49 3.39
C LEU A 13 -0.62 -13.42 2.28
N TRP A 14 -0.60 -13.86 1.04
CA TRP A 14 -0.83 -13.02 -0.13
C TRP A 14 -2.32 -12.76 -0.35
N ALA A 15 -2.65 -11.51 -0.67
CA ALA A 15 -3.97 -11.18 -1.17
C ALA A 15 -4.21 -11.83 -2.54
N GLU A 16 -5.40 -12.41 -2.72
CA GLU A 16 -5.88 -12.94 -4.01
C GLU A 16 -7.04 -12.05 -4.50
N PRO A 17 -6.72 -10.93 -5.18
CA PRO A 17 -7.76 -10.00 -5.63
C PRO A 17 -8.66 -10.63 -6.69
N SER A 18 -9.94 -10.25 -6.68
CA SER A 18 -10.91 -10.70 -7.68
C SER A 18 -10.65 -10.08 -9.05
N GLU A 19 -10.40 -10.92 -10.06
CA GLU A 19 -10.23 -10.46 -11.45
C GLU A 19 -11.49 -9.75 -11.99
N SER A 20 -12.68 -10.23 -11.62
CA SER A 20 -13.93 -9.67 -12.13
C SER A 20 -14.15 -8.26 -11.58
N GLU A 21 -13.85 -8.04 -10.30
CA GLU A 21 -13.90 -6.73 -9.65
C GLU A 21 -12.85 -5.79 -10.22
N LEU A 22 -11.63 -6.26 -10.44
CA LEU A 22 -10.56 -5.47 -11.05
C LEU A 22 -11.01 -4.90 -12.41
N ARG A 23 -11.62 -5.72 -13.26
CA ARG A 23 -12.12 -5.28 -14.58
C ARG A 23 -13.18 -4.17 -14.45
N VAL A 24 -14.06 -4.26 -13.47
CA VAL A 24 -15.08 -3.21 -13.20
C VAL A 24 -14.41 -1.91 -12.76
N LEU A 25 -13.45 -2.00 -11.84
CA LEU A 25 -12.72 -0.83 -11.35
C LEU A 25 -11.90 -0.15 -12.45
N MET A 26 -11.24 -0.93 -13.31
CA MET A 26 -10.46 -0.38 -14.43
C MET A 26 -11.34 0.39 -15.43
N ARG A 27 -12.53 -0.13 -15.76
CA ARG A 27 -13.49 0.59 -16.62
C ARG A 27 -13.96 1.89 -15.97
N ARG A 28 -14.31 1.83 -14.67
CA ARG A 28 -14.73 3.03 -13.92
C ARG A 28 -13.72 4.17 -13.99
N VAL A 29 -12.41 3.86 -13.95
CA VAL A 29 -11.34 4.88 -14.08
C VAL A 29 -11.42 5.60 -15.42
N MET A 30 -11.65 4.86 -16.52
CA MET A 30 -11.73 5.44 -17.86
C MET A 30 -13.04 6.18 -18.10
N ASP A 31 -14.14 5.64 -17.59
CA ASP A 31 -15.48 6.20 -17.77
C ASP A 31 -15.70 7.46 -16.91
N ASN A 32 -14.94 7.63 -15.82
CA ASN A 32 -15.11 8.72 -14.84
C ASN A 32 -13.78 9.48 -14.61
N PRO A 33 -13.26 10.23 -15.61
CA PRO A 33 -11.94 10.86 -15.52
C PRO A 33 -11.82 11.91 -14.40
N ALA A 34 -12.91 12.60 -14.05
CA ALA A 34 -12.93 13.56 -12.95
C ALA A 34 -12.74 12.87 -11.59
N GLU A 35 -13.44 11.76 -11.36
CA GLU A 35 -13.29 10.92 -10.16
C GLU A 35 -11.86 10.37 -10.08
N ALA A 36 -11.36 9.80 -11.19
CA ALA A 36 -10.01 9.26 -11.27
C ALA A 36 -8.95 10.32 -10.92
N LYS A 37 -9.07 11.53 -11.46
CA LYS A 37 -8.15 12.64 -11.17
C LYS A 37 -8.23 13.08 -9.71
N ALA A 38 -9.42 13.10 -9.12
CA ALA A 38 -9.60 13.44 -7.71
C ALA A 38 -8.94 12.39 -6.81
N LYS A 39 -9.19 11.10 -7.07
CA LYS A 39 -8.56 9.99 -6.36
C LYS A 39 -7.04 10.01 -6.48
N GLY A 40 -6.51 10.31 -7.68
CA GLY A 40 -5.07 10.44 -7.91
C GLY A 40 -4.42 11.58 -7.11
N ARG A 41 -5.07 12.75 -7.01
CA ARG A 41 -4.57 13.85 -6.16
C ARG A 41 -4.49 13.44 -4.70
N LYS A 42 -5.56 12.82 -4.19
CA LYS A 42 -5.61 12.32 -2.82
C LYS A 42 -4.53 11.27 -2.56
N ALA A 43 -4.37 10.31 -3.48
CA ALA A 43 -3.32 9.29 -3.38
C ALA A 43 -1.92 9.91 -3.31
N ARG A 44 -1.64 10.97 -4.10
CA ARG A 44 -0.36 11.69 -4.01
C ARG A 44 -0.17 12.36 -2.65
N GLU A 45 -1.19 13.02 -2.13
CA GLU A 45 -1.14 13.65 -0.80
C GLU A 45 -0.86 12.60 0.28
N ASP A 46 -1.51 11.44 0.20
CA ASP A 46 -1.32 10.35 1.16
C ASP A 46 0.09 9.76 1.06
N MET A 47 0.61 9.55 -0.15
CA MET A 47 2.00 9.13 -0.36
C MET A 47 3.00 10.07 0.29
N ILE A 48 2.84 11.39 0.12
CA ILE A 48 3.75 12.37 0.72
C ILE A 48 3.60 12.38 2.25
N ARG A 49 2.38 12.31 2.77
CA ARG A 49 2.12 12.46 4.21
C ARG A 49 2.46 11.22 5.03
N GLN A 50 2.42 10.04 4.42
CA GLN A 50 2.52 8.76 5.15
C GLN A 50 3.67 7.89 4.69
N PHE A 51 4.14 8.07 3.45
CA PHE A 51 5.07 7.14 2.80
C PHE A 51 6.27 7.84 2.15
N SER A 52 6.48 9.14 2.40
CA SER A 52 7.71 9.83 1.99
C SER A 52 8.92 9.25 2.75
N PRO A 53 10.14 9.31 2.18
CA PRO A 53 11.34 8.79 2.83
C PRO A 53 11.54 9.31 4.26
N GLU A 54 11.23 10.57 4.52
CA GLU A 54 11.37 11.20 5.84
C GLU A 54 10.44 10.55 6.86
N ILE A 55 9.15 10.43 6.52
CA ILE A 55 8.14 9.78 7.38
C ILE A 55 8.49 8.30 7.63
N VAL A 56 8.95 7.57 6.61
CA VAL A 56 9.32 6.16 6.75
C VAL A 56 10.59 6.01 7.58
N ALA A 57 11.57 6.92 7.45
CA ALA A 57 12.79 6.91 8.24
C ALA A 57 12.48 7.06 9.73
N ASP A 58 11.58 7.95 10.10
CA ASP A 58 11.14 8.13 11.49
C ASP A 58 10.49 6.84 12.04
N ILE A 59 9.58 6.23 11.28
CA ILE A 59 8.93 4.96 11.66
C ILE A 59 9.96 3.85 11.89
N VAL A 60 10.95 3.74 11.01
CA VAL A 60 12.01 2.73 11.14
C VAL A 60 12.92 3.02 12.33
N ALA A 61 13.29 4.28 12.55
CA ALA A 61 14.12 4.70 13.67
C ALA A 61 13.44 4.41 15.02
N ASP A 62 12.15 4.73 15.14
CA ASP A 62 11.33 4.42 16.31
C ASP A 62 11.29 2.91 16.56
N GLN A 63 11.10 2.11 15.50
CA GLN A 63 11.09 0.66 15.63
C GLN A 63 12.45 0.10 16.07
N ILE A 64 13.56 0.70 15.62
CA ILE A 64 14.90 0.33 16.09
C ILE A 64 15.06 0.63 17.58
N GLN A 65 14.62 1.81 18.06
CA GLN A 65 14.68 2.12 19.50
C GLN A 65 13.85 1.14 20.33
N ASN A 66 12.63 0.82 19.88
CA ASN A 66 11.76 -0.16 20.51
C ASN A 66 12.42 -1.53 20.65
N ILE A 67 13.06 -2.03 19.58
CA ILE A 67 13.77 -3.32 19.59
C ILE A 67 14.97 -3.29 20.54
N LEU A 68 15.66 -2.15 20.62
CA LEU A 68 16.80 -1.96 21.53
C LEU A 68 16.38 -1.71 22.99
N GLY A 69 15.07 -1.65 23.28
CA GLY A 69 14.53 -1.46 24.63
C GLY A 69 14.87 -0.10 25.24
N ARG A 70 15.06 0.93 24.41
CA ARG A 70 15.27 2.32 24.84
C ARG A 70 14.02 3.15 24.66
#